data_AF-A0A1L9TZ22-F1
#
_entry.id   AF-A0A1L9TZ22-F1
#
_cell.length_a   1.000
_cell.length_b   1.000
_cell.length_c   1.000
_cell.angle_alpha   90.00
_cell.angle_beta   90.00
_cell.angle_gamma   90.00
#
_symmetry.space_group_name_H-M   'P 1'
#
loop_
_entity.id
_entity.type
_entity.pdbx_description
1 polymer ?
#
loop_
_entity_poly.entity_id
_entity_poly.type
_entity_poly.pdbx_seq_one_letter_code
_entity_poly.pdbx_strand_id
1 'polypeptide(L)' 'MEAEVASVPEIDYNDALVQISTNLTNALNTYGSSSPQYQTVLEILKDHLRQIERTRNQVAQKLDPDTLSVAMGFLEIGK' A
#
# COMPACT_ATOMS: atom_id res chain seq x y z
N MET A 1 -23.11 -16.76 17.55
CA MET A 1 -22.35 -15.61 18.08
C MET A 1 -21.34 -15.29 17.00
N GLU A 2 -21.74 -14.43 16.06
CA GLU A 2 -20.91 -14.09 14.90
C GLU A 2 -19.84 -13.11 15.36
N ALA A 3 -18.58 -13.48 15.17
CA ALA A 3 -17.46 -12.62 15.50
C ALA A 3 -17.46 -11.45 14.51
N GLU A 4 -17.71 -10.26 15.02
CA GLU A 4 -17.52 -9.00 14.31
C GLU A 4 -16.02 -8.88 14.02
N VAL A 5 -15.60 -9.32 12.83
CA VAL A 5 -14.24 -9.12 12.35
C VAL A 5 -14.13 -7.63 12.07
N ALA A 6 -13.63 -6.88 13.05
CA ALA A 6 -13.30 -5.48 12.87
C ALA A 6 -12.37 -5.37 11.66
N SER A 7 -12.91 -4.93 10.53
CA SER A 7 -12.14 -4.58 9.35
C SER A 7 -11.20 -3.48 9.78
N VAL A 8 -9.91 -3.81 9.90
CA VAL A 8 -8.82 -2.84 9.95
C VAL A 8 -9.16 -1.77 8.90
N PRO A 9 -9.17 -0.46 9.25
CA PRO A 9 -9.48 0.56 8.26
C PRO A 9 -8.59 0.29 7.06
N GLU A 10 -9.20 -0.07 5.93
CA GLU A 10 -8.48 -0.22 4.67
C GLU A 10 -7.87 1.14 4.43
N ILE A 11 -6.58 1.25 4.69
CA ILE A 11 -5.81 2.42 4.32
C ILE A 11 -5.97 2.48 2.81
N ASP A 12 -6.76 3.44 2.32
CA ASP A 12 -6.87 3.68 0.89
C ASP A 12 -5.56 4.32 0.44
N TYR A 13 -4.61 3.44 0.11
CA TYR A 13 -3.30 3.81 -0.38
C TYR A 13 -3.41 4.65 -1.67
N ASN A 14 -4.48 4.49 -2.46
CA ASN A 14 -4.65 5.26 -3.69
C ASN A 14 -5.01 6.72 -3.37
N ASP A 15 -5.96 6.94 -2.46
CA ASP A 15 -6.35 8.30 -2.04
C ASP A 15 -5.17 9.05 -1.42
N ALA A 16 -4.39 8.38 -0.58
CA ALA A 16 -3.18 8.96 0.00
C ALA A 16 -2.13 9.30 -1.08
N LEU A 17 -1.91 8.43 -2.07
CA LEU A 17 -0.99 8.68 -3.18
C LEU A 17 -1.43 9.88 -4.05
N VAL A 18 -2.73 10.03 -4.31
CA VAL A 18 -3.27 11.17 -5.07
C VAL A 18 -3.00 12.48 -4.32
N GLN A 19 -3.23 12.52 -3.01
CA GLN A 19 -2.97 13.71 -2.19
C GLN A 19 -1.47 14.05 -2.12
N ILE A 20 -0.62 13.04 -1.92
CA ILE A 20 0.84 13.22 -1.88
C ILE A 20 1.35 13.74 -3.24
N SER A 21 0.84 13.19 -4.36
CA SER A 21 1.20 13.64 -5.71
C SER A 21 0.81 15.11 -5.97
N THR A 22 -0.38 15.50 -5.53
CA THR A 22 -0.85 16.90 -5.60
C THR A 22 0.07 17.82 -4.80
N ASN A 23 0.41 17.44 -3.58
CA ASN A 23 1.29 18.22 -2.72
C ASN A 23 2.73 18.32 -3.26
N LEU A 24 3.26 17.24 -3.84
CA LEU A 24 4.57 17.25 -4.52
C LEU A 24 4.58 18.22 -5.70
N THR A 25 3.54 18.17 -6.53
CA THR A 25 3.40 19.05 -7.70
C THR A 25 3.32 20.52 -7.26
N ASN A 26 2.52 20.81 -6.24
CA ASN A 26 2.39 22.16 -5.70
C ASN A 26 3.70 22.66 -5.08
N ALA A 27 4.38 21.82 -4.30
CA ALA A 27 5.66 22.17 -3.68
C ALA A 27 6.75 22.38 -4.73
N LEU A 28 6.78 21.55 -5.79
CA LEU A 28 7.71 21.70 -6.90
C LEU A 28 7.49 23.03 -7.63
N ASN A 29 6.25 23.34 -7.97
CA ASN A 29 5.90 24.56 -8.70
C ASN A 29 6.14 25.84 -7.88
N THR A 30 5.97 25.77 -6.55
CA THR A 30 6.06 26.95 -5.67
C THR A 30 7.47 27.18 -5.14
N TYR A 31 8.15 26.12 -4.72
CA TYR A 31 9.42 26.20 -3.97
C TYR A 31 10.61 25.57 -4.71
N GLY A 32 10.36 24.75 -5.73
CA GLY A 32 11.38 24.02 -6.46
C GLY A 32 11.81 22.71 -5.79
N SER A 33 12.48 21.85 -6.55
CA SER A 33 12.85 20.47 -6.15
C SER A 33 13.88 20.40 -5.03
N SER A 34 14.72 21.42 -4.86
CA SER A 34 15.72 21.47 -3.79
C SER A 34 15.18 22.06 -2.48
N SER A 35 13.91 22.46 -2.45
CA SER A 35 13.30 23.07 -1.27
C SER A 35 13.05 22.06 -0.16
N PRO A 36 13.14 22.48 1.12
CA PRO A 36 12.75 21.63 2.25
C PRO A 36 11.30 21.14 2.15
N GLN A 37 10.40 21.96 1.61
CA GLN A 37 8.99 21.63 1.43
C GLN A 37 8.82 20.46 0.47
N TYR A 38 9.44 20.53 -0.71
CA TYR A 38 9.41 19.45 -1.68
C TYR A 38 10.05 18.17 -1.12
N GLN A 39 11.21 18.28 -0.47
CA GLN A 39 11.90 17.14 0.13
C GLN A 39 11.08 16.48 1.25
N THR A 40 10.36 17.27 2.06
CA THR A 40 9.48 16.74 3.11
C THR A 40 8.35 15.89 2.52
N VAL A 41 7.65 16.40 1.49
CA VAL A 41 6.57 15.63 0.84
C VAL A 41 7.13 14.40 0.12
N LEU A 42 8.35 14.48 -0.42
CA LEU A 42 9.03 13.35 -1.04
C LEU A 42 9.36 12.23 -0.04
N GLU A 43 9.81 12.57 1.18
CA GLU A 43 10.03 11.58 2.23
C GLU A 43 8.73 10.91 2.66
N ILE A 44 7.63 11.66 2.77
CA ILE A 44 6.30 11.11 3.04
C ILE A 44 5.91 10.08 1.96
N LEU A 45 6.13 10.39 0.68
CA LEU A 45 5.89 9.44 -0.42
C LEU A 45 6.70 8.16 -0.24
N LYS A 46 8.00 8.27 0.05
CA LYS A 46 8.90 7.12 0.21
C LYS A 46 8.44 6.21 1.35
N ASP A 47 8.07 6.78 2.49
CA ASP A 47 7.59 6.01 3.63
C ASP A 47 6.24 5.34 3.34
N HIS A 48 5.35 6.01 2.60
CA HIS A 48 4.10 5.40 2.14
C HIS A 48 4.33 4.20 1.22
N LEU A 49 5.25 4.31 0.25
CA LEU A 49 5.60 3.20 -0.64
C LEU A 49 6.22 2.02 0.11
N ARG A 50 7.09 2.29 1.10
CA ARG A 50 7.64 1.26 1.99
C ARG A 50 6.56 0.56 2.80
N GLN A 51 5.53 1.28 3.23
CA GLN A 51 4.42 0.68 3.96
C GLN A 51 3.59 -0.25 3.07
N ILE A 52 3.30 0.16 1.82
CA ILE A 52 2.61 -0.69 0.83
C ILE A 52 3.42 -1.98 0.58
N GLU A 53 4.74 -1.86 0.40
CA GLU A 53 5.62 -3.01 0.19
C GLU A 53 5.63 -3.95 1.39
N ARG A 54 5.72 -3.43 2.62
CA ARG A 54 5.64 -4.24 3.85
C ARG A 54 4.30 -4.96 3.96
N THR A 55 3.19 -4.27 3.72
CA THR A 55 1.85 -4.87 3.75
C THR A 55 1.73 -5.98 2.70
N ARG A 56 2.21 -5.74 1.47
CA ARG A 56 2.23 -6.76 0.41
C ARG A 56 3.06 -7.98 0.83
N ASN A 57 4.25 -7.76 1.38
CA ASN A 57 5.11 -8.84 1.85
C ASN A 57 4.50 -9.59 3.04
N GLN A 58 3.81 -8.91 3.95
CA GLN A 58 3.10 -9.54 5.06
C GLN A 58 1.90 -10.36 4.59
N VAL A 59 1.12 -9.88 3.62
CA VAL A 59 0.03 -10.66 3.01
C VAL A 59 0.60 -11.89 2.30
N ALA A 60 1.69 -11.72 1.56
CA ALA A 60 2.38 -12.84 0.90
C ALA A 60 2.97 -13.85 1.89
N GLN A 61 3.49 -13.41 3.04
CA GLN A 61 3.98 -14.29 4.10
C GLN A 61 2.87 -14.94 4.93
N LYS A 62 1.72 -14.28 5.06
CA LYS A 62 0.54 -14.79 5.80
C LYS A 62 -0.22 -15.84 4.99
N LEU A 63 -0.10 -15.82 3.66
CA LEU A 63 -0.50 -16.93 2.80
C LEU A 63 0.54 -18.04 2.96
N ASP A 64 0.24 -18.98 3.85
CA ASP A 64 1.09 -20.15 4.03
C ASP A 64 1.17 -20.94 2.70
N PRO A 65 2.34 -21.51 2.37
CA PRO A 65 2.54 -22.28 1.14
C PRO A 65 1.53 -23.41 0.94
N ASP A 66 1.05 -24.04 2.02
CA ASP A 66 0.07 -25.12 1.96
C ASP A 66 -1.31 -24.58 1.56
N THR A 67 -1.72 -23.43 2.12
CA THR A 67 -2.97 -22.74 1.74
C THR A 67 -2.95 -22.29 0.27
N LEU A 68 -1.80 -21.79 -0.22
CA LEU A 68 -1.65 -21.42 -1.62
C LEU A 68 -1.70 -22.67 -2.53
N SER A 69 -1.04 -23.76 -2.13
CA SER A 69 -1.06 -25.05 -2.85
C SER A 69 -2.48 -25.62 -2.96
N VAL A 70 -3.26 -25.55 -1.87
CA VAL A 70 -4.66 -25.95 -1.84
C VAL A 70 -5.53 -25.07 -2.76
N ALA A 71 -5.36 -23.74 -2.70
CA ALA A 71 -6.11 -22.82 -3.56
C ALA A 71 -5.80 -23.03 -5.06
N MET A 72 -4.54 -23.32 -5.39
CA MET A 72 -4.13 -23.67 -6.77
C MET A 72 -4.70 -25.02 -7.21
N GLY A 73 -4.74 -26.03 -6.32
CA GLY A 73 -5.37 -27.32 -6.61
C GLY A 73 -6.86 -27.22 -6.94
N PHE A 74 -7.60 -26.30 -6.30
CA PHE A 74 -9.01 -26.05 -6.64
C PHE A 74 -9.20 -25.44 -8.03
N LEU A 75 -8.25 -24.63 -8.52
CA LEU A 75 -8.29 -24.06 -9.87
C LEU A 75 -8.02 -25.11 -10.96
N GLU A 76 -7.25 -26.16 -10.65
CA GLU A 76 -6.98 -27.26 -11.60
C GLU A 76 -8.16 -28.24 -11.75
N ILE A 77 -9.01 -28.37 -10.73
CA ILE A 77 -10.19 -29.25 -10.73
C ILE A 77 -11.33 -28.67 -11.59
N GLY A 78 -11.26 -27.39 -11.96
CA GLY A 78 -12.25 -26.71 -12.80
C GLY A 78 -12.07 -26.87 -14.32
N LYS A 79 -11.17 -27.75 -14.78
CA LYS A 79 -10.98 -28.09 -16.20
C LYS A 79 -11.58 -29.43 -16.58
#